data_AF-A0A7Y3MXT1-F1
#
_entry.id   AF-A0A7Y3MXT1-F1
#
_cell.length_a   1.000
_cell.length_b   1.000
_cell.length_c   1.000
_cell.angle_alpha   90.00
_cell.angle_beta   90.00
_cell.angle_gamma   90.00
#
_symmetry.space_group_name_H-M   'P 1'
#
loop_
_entity.id
_entity.type
_entity.pdbx_description
1 polymer ?
#
loop_
_entity_poly.entity_id
_entity_poly.type
_entity_poly.pdbx_seq_one_letter_code
_entity_poly.pdbx_strand_id
1 'polypeptide(L)' 'MIRFTRPFVTGQELAYLTEVLESPETSGNGTFARRCEALLQEALEGARVLMTPSCTHALELSALLLDVKPGDEVIVPT' A
#
# COMPACT_ATOMS: atom_id res chain seq x y z
N MET A 1 -0.65 -19.31 -25.47
CA MET A 1 -1.44 -18.11 -25.11
C MET A 1 -0.52 -17.18 -24.30
N ILE A 2 -0.23 -15.98 -24.79
CA ILE A 2 0.60 -14.99 -24.07
C ILE A 2 -0.33 -14.20 -23.15
N ARG A 3 0.03 -14.06 -21.87
CA ARG A 3 -0.76 -13.30 -20.89
C ARG A 3 -0.43 -11.80 -20.99
N PHE A 4 -1.46 -10.96 -20.88
CA PHE A 4 -1.30 -9.50 -20.83
C PHE A 4 -0.62 -9.03 -19.53
N THR A 5 -0.99 -9.64 -18.41
CA THR A 5 -0.39 -9.35 -17.09
C THR A 5 0.07 -10.64 -16.44
N ARG A 6 1.25 -10.58 -15.81
CA ARG A 6 1.77 -11.62 -14.93
C ARG A 6 2.38 -10.93 -13.71
N PRO A 7 2.04 -11.33 -12.48
CA PRO A 7 2.71 -10.82 -11.29
C PRO A 7 4.22 -11.02 -11.39
N PHE A 8 4.98 -10.00 -11.01
CA PHE A 8 6.42 -10.12 -10.87
C PHE A 8 6.73 -10.87 -9.57
N VAL A 9 7.50 -11.95 -9.68
CA VAL A 9 7.87 -12.81 -8.54
C VAL A 9 9.39 -12.73 -8.38
N THR A 10 9.82 -12.28 -7.21
CA THR A 10 11.21 -12.08 -6.80
C THR A 10 11.87 -13.36 -6.28
N GLY A 11 11.08 -14.30 -5.77
CA GLY A 11 11.55 -15.54 -5.11
C GLY A 11 11.70 -15.42 -3.59
N GLN A 12 11.58 -14.22 -3.01
CA GLN A 12 11.69 -14.00 -1.56
C GLN A 12 10.33 -14.01 -0.84
N GLU A 13 9.22 -14.09 -1.58
CA GLU A 13 7.86 -13.94 -1.04
C GLU A 13 7.57 -14.97 0.05
N LEU A 14 7.91 -16.24 -0.19
CA LEU A 14 7.66 -17.30 0.79
C LEU A 14 8.54 -17.14 2.03
N ALA A 15 9.79 -16.70 1.88
CA ALA A 15 10.68 -16.49 3.01
C ALA A 15 10.15 -15.39 3.95
N TYR A 16 9.73 -14.25 3.40
CA TYR A 16 9.14 -13.18 4.20
C TYR A 16 7.78 -13.55 4.78
N LEU A 17 6.96 -14.31 4.06
CA LEU A 17 5.70 -14.81 4.60
C LEU A 17 5.94 -15.75 5.79
N THR A 18 6.92 -16.66 5.69
CA THR A 18 7.31 -17.52 6.80
C THR A 18 7.79 -16.71 8.01
N GLU A 19 8.63 -15.69 7.80
CA GLU A 19 9.09 -14.79 8.87
C GLU A 19 7.91 -14.09 9.58
N VAL A 20 6.89 -13.66 8.84
CA VAL A 20 5.66 -13.08 9.42
C VAL A 20 4.87 -14.11 10.24
N LEU A 21 4.73 -15.33 9.72
CA LEU A 21 3.95 -16.38 10.39
C LEU A 21 4.63 -16.93 11.65
N GLU A 22 5.95 -16.85 11.72
CA GLU A 22 6.75 -17.21 12.90
C GLU A 22 6.84 -16.06 13.92
N SER A 23 6.48 -14.83 13.52
CA SER A 23 6.42 -13.64 14.37
C SER A 23 5.11 -13.57 15.16
N PRO A 24 5.10 -12.95 16.36
CA PRO A 24 3.86 -12.66 17.09
C PRO A 24 3.00 -11.56 16.43
N GLU A 25 3.54 -10.80 15.46
CA GLU A 25 2.85 -9.70 14.77
C GLU A 25 2.41 -10.10 13.35
N THR A 26 1.14 -10.47 13.19
CA THR A 26 0.52 -10.78 11.87
C THR A 26 -0.52 -9.75 11.44
N SER A 27 -0.83 -8.77 12.29
CA SER A 27 -1.78 -7.69 12.02
C SER A 27 -1.17 -6.57 11.18
N GLY A 28 -2.02 -5.63 10.75
CA GLY A 28 -1.58 -4.42 10.05
C GLY A 28 -0.59 -3.59 10.90
N ASN A 29 0.21 -2.75 10.23
CA ASN A 29 1.27 -1.92 10.83
C ASN A 29 2.40 -2.70 11.54
N GLY A 30 2.50 -4.02 11.31
CA GLY A 30 3.61 -4.83 11.78
C GLY A 30 4.95 -4.50 11.10
N THR A 31 5.99 -5.26 11.44
CA THR A 31 7.37 -5.07 10.96
C THR A 31 7.48 -4.89 9.45
N PHE A 32 6.84 -5.76 8.65
CA PHE A 32 6.94 -5.68 7.19
C PHE A 32 6.19 -4.49 6.60
N ALA A 33 5.05 -4.08 7.18
CA ALA A 33 4.37 -2.86 6.76
C ALA A 33 5.28 -1.64 6.96
N ARG A 34 5.91 -1.51 8.14
CA ARG A 34 6.86 -0.43 8.44
C ARG A 34 8.09 -0.44 7.54
N ARG A 35 8.62 -1.63 7.20
CA ARG A 35 9.73 -1.77 6.24
C ARG A 35 9.33 -1.30 4.84
N CYS A 36 8.14 -1.66 4.38
CA CYS A 36 7.61 -1.18 3.10
C CYS A 36 7.39 0.34 3.11
N GLU A 37 6.84 0.89 4.20
CA GLU A 37 6.68 2.34 4.36
C GLU A 37 8.01 3.07 4.29
N ALA A 38 9.03 2.59 5.01
CA ALA A 38 10.36 3.21 4.99
C ALA A 38 11.00 3.18 3.59
N LEU A 39 10.92 2.04 2.90
CA LEU A 39 11.44 1.89 1.54
C LEU A 39 10.74 2.82 0.55
N LEU A 40 9.42 2.97 0.66
CA LEU A 40 8.67 3.91 -0.17
C LEU A 40 8.93 5.37 0.21
N GLN A 41 9.11 5.69 1.49
CA GLN A 41 9.49 7.03 1.94
C GLN A 41 10.83 7.45 1.33
N GLU A 42 11.82 6.56 1.31
CA GLU A 42 13.10 6.82 0.65
C GLU A 42 12.94 7.07 -0.86
N ALA A 43 12.15 6.22 -1.54
CA ALA A 43 11.90 6.34 -2.97
C ALA A 43 11.05 7.56 -3.36
N LEU A 44 10.24 8.09 -2.44
CA LEU A 44 9.31 9.21 -2.63
C LEU A 44 9.77 10.48 -1.92
N GLU A 45 11.09 10.67 -1.76
CA GLU A 45 11.71 11.90 -1.24
C GLU A 45 11.22 12.31 0.16
N GLY A 46 10.95 11.34 1.03
CA GLY A 46 10.60 11.54 2.44
C GLY A 46 9.12 11.85 2.69
N ALA A 47 8.24 11.77 1.68
CA ALA A 47 6.80 11.91 1.87
C ALA A 47 6.27 10.86 2.85
N ARG A 48 5.35 11.23 3.76
CA ARG A 48 4.76 10.26 4.70
C ARG A 48 3.99 9.18 3.93
N VAL A 49 4.39 7.92 4.14
CA VAL A 49 3.71 6.74 3.54
C VAL A 49 2.90 6.01 4.62
N LEU A 50 1.70 5.54 4.24
CA LEU A 50 0.83 4.68 5.03
C LEU A 50 0.36 3.51 4.16
N MET A 51 0.48 2.28 4.65
CA MET A 51 -0.04 1.11 3.94
C MET A 51 -1.57 1.02 4.03
N THR A 52 -2.23 0.75 2.90
CA THR A 52 -3.68 0.51 2.83
C THR A 52 -4.00 -0.86 2.22
N PRO A 53 -5.20 -1.43 2.46
CA PRO A 53 -5.59 -2.73 1.89
C PRO A 53 -5.74 -2.72 0.36
N SER A 54 -6.01 -1.55 -0.23
CA SER A 54 -6.10 -1.36 -1.68
C SER A 54 -5.94 0.12 -2.05
N CYS A 55 -5.75 0.38 -3.35
CA CYS A 55 -5.70 1.74 -3.88
C CYS A 55 -7.05 2.47 -3.72
N THR A 56 -8.18 1.75 -3.80
CA THR A 56 -9.51 2.32 -3.51
C THR A 56 -9.59 2.87 -2.10
N HIS A 57 -9.17 2.09 -1.09
CA HIS A 57 -9.13 2.57 0.30
C HIS A 57 -8.17 3.75 0.48
N ALA A 58 -7.07 3.80 -0.27
CA ALA A 58 -6.16 4.95 -0.25
C ALA A 58 -6.84 6.22 -0.76
N LEU A 59 -7.62 6.13 -1.84
CA LEU A 59 -8.38 7.26 -2.40
C LEU A 59 -9.52 7.69 -1.46
N GLU A 60 -10.24 6.74 -0.86
CA GLU A 60 -11.28 7.02 0.14
C GLU A 60 -10.69 7.73 1.37
N LEU A 61 -9.58 7.22 1.91
CA LEU A 61 -8.85 7.87 3.01
C LEU A 61 -8.39 9.28 2.62
N SER A 62 -7.93 9.47 1.38
CA SER A 62 -7.50 10.78 0.89
C SER A 62 -8.67 11.76 0.81
N ALA A 63 -9.84 11.33 0.33
CA ALA A 63 -11.04 12.16 0.30
C ALA A 63 -11.53 12.52 1.71
N LEU A 64 -11.44 11.57 2.66
CA LEU A 64 -11.74 11.82 4.08
C LEU A 64 -10.75 12.82 4.70
N LEU A 65 -9.46 12.67 4.41
CA LEU A 65 -8.40 13.56 4.93
C LEU A 65 -8.54 14.99 4.39
N LEU A 66 -8.95 15.14 3.13
CA LEU A 66 -9.24 16.43 2.50
C LEU A 66 -10.60 17.02 2.92
N ASP A 67 -11.36 16.30 3.73
CA ASP A 67 -12.69 16.66 4.22
C ASP A 67 -13.72 16.94 3.10
N VAL A 68 -13.65 16.22 1.98
CA VAL A 68 -14.54 16.40 0.82
C VAL A 68 -16.01 16.25 1.22
N LYS A 69 -16.85 17.21 0.84
CA LYS A 69 -18.28 17.29 1.18
C LYS A 69 -19.20 17.21 -0.05
N PRO A 70 -20.49 16.92 0.16
CA PRO A 70 -21.49 17.10 -0.88
C PRO A 70 -21.48 18.54 -1.42
N GLY A 71 -21.33 18.68 -2.74
CA GLY A 71 -21.21 19.97 -3.42
C GLY A 71 -19.78 20.35 -3.81
N ASP A 72 -18.76 19.69 -3.25
CA ASP A 72 -17.38 19.88 -3.67
C ASP A 72 -17.13 19.19 -5.02
N GLU A 73 -16.22 19.76 -5.82
CA GLU A 73 -15.85 19.24 -7.13
C GLU A 73 -14.45 18.62 -7.10
N VAL A 74 -14.31 17.42 -7.69
CA VAL A 74 -13.03 16.70 -7.85
C VAL A 74 -12.82 16.42 -9.34
N ILE A 75 -11.75 16.96 -9.91
CA ILE A 75 -11.41 16.76 -11.32
C ILE A 75 -10.81 15.37 -11.50
N VAL A 76 -11.39 14.57 -12.39
CA VAL A 76 -10.92 13.22 -12.75
C VAL A 76 -10.77 13.09 -14.27
N PRO A 77 -9.77 12.33 -14.76
CA PRO A 77 -9.65 12.03 -16.18
C PRO A 77 -10.78 11.09 -16.63
N THR A 78 -11.32 11.32 -17.83
CA THR A 78 -12.37 10.51 -18.48
C THR A 78 -11.82 9.64 -19.59
#